data_AF-A0A162CR77-F1
#
_entry.id   AF-A0A162CR77-F1
#
_cell.length_a   1.000
_cell.length_b   1.000
_cell.length_c   1.000
_cell.angle_alpha   90.00
_cell.angle_beta   90.00
_cell.angle_gamma   90.00
#
_symmetry.space_group_name_H-M   'P 1'
#
loop_
_entity.id
_entity.type
_entity.pdbx_description
1 polymer ?
#
loop_
_entity_poly.entity_id
_entity_poly.type
_entity_poly.pdbx_seq_one_letter_code
_entity_poly.pdbx_strand_id
1 'polypeptide(L)'
;MKTKIIQITSGRGPVECCWVVAQVLKYFIEDIKVARIKYTLLHREVGAENGTLQSATIQLKGNGLEPFLKDWLGTIQWIGKSSFRKFNKRKNWFIGIHEIEETEKMLLKENEIKFQAIRSSGAGGQHVNKVSSAIRAIHTKTGIQVLVMDSRSQHQNKKIALKRLQEKVDTYNNEQLKILVQHQWGNHLNLERGNPTRVFTGSDFKKQKINKSYKSKRQESRNNLRQEKWD
;
A
#
# COMPACT_ATOMS: atom_id res chain seq x y z
N MET A 1 8.53 -9.03 -14.03
CA MET A 1 7.96 -9.73 -12.87
C MET A 1 7.39 -8.67 -11.94
N LYS A 2 6.12 -8.78 -11.56
CA LYS A 2 5.53 -7.81 -10.63
C LYS A 2 5.95 -8.18 -9.20
N THR A 3 6.19 -7.16 -8.40
CA THR A 3 6.50 -7.27 -6.98
C THR A 3 5.37 -6.62 -6.21
N LYS A 4 4.83 -7.29 -5.20
CA LYS A 4 3.79 -6.72 -4.32
C LYS A 4 4.16 -6.99 -2.87
N ILE A 5 3.93 -6.01 -2.01
CA ILE A 5 4.16 -6.14 -0.57
C ILE A 5 2.81 -6.24 0.12
N ILE A 6 2.62 -7.30 0.90
CA ILE A 6 1.39 -7.57 1.63
C ILE A 6 1.65 -7.45 3.12
N GLN A 7 0.77 -6.73 3.80
CA GLN A 7 0.76 -6.63 5.24
C GLN A 7 -0.47 -7.35 5.81
N ILE A 8 -0.24 -8.23 6.77
CA ILE A 8 -1.27 -8.89 7.56
C ILE A 8 -1.19 -8.30 8.96
N THR A 9 -2.26 -7.71 9.46
CA THR A 9 -2.29 -6.98 10.73
C THR A 9 -3.51 -7.32 11.56
N SER A 10 -3.33 -7.40 12.88
CA SER A 10 -4.43 -7.52 13.85
C SER A 10 -5.08 -6.17 14.12
N GLY A 11 -4.52 -5.07 13.59
CA GLY A 11 -4.84 -3.71 13.96
C GLY A 11 -4.68 -3.49 15.48
N ARG A 12 -5.57 -2.68 16.06
CA ARG A 12 -5.73 -2.54 17.53
C ARG A 12 -6.64 -3.63 18.14
N GLY A 13 -6.66 -4.81 17.54
CA GLY A 13 -7.40 -5.97 18.05
C GLY A 13 -6.79 -6.55 19.33
N PRO A 14 -7.57 -7.31 20.11
CA PRO A 14 -7.05 -8.02 21.27
C PRO A 14 -6.17 -9.21 20.86
N VAL A 15 -5.56 -9.88 21.84
CA VAL A 15 -4.62 -11.00 21.64
C VAL A 15 -5.18 -12.11 20.73
N GLU A 16 -6.49 -12.35 20.74
CA GLU A 16 -7.13 -13.30 19.83
C GLU A 16 -6.88 -12.95 18.35
N CYS A 17 -6.98 -11.67 17.99
CA CYS A 17 -6.68 -11.21 16.65
C CYS A 17 -5.20 -11.43 16.31
N CYS A 18 -4.28 -11.21 17.27
CA CYS A 18 -2.85 -11.46 17.06
C CYS A 18 -2.54 -12.94 16.82
N TRP A 19 -3.25 -13.83 17.51
CA TRP A 19 -3.16 -15.26 17.26
C TRP A 19 -3.72 -15.63 15.87
N VAL A 20 -4.84 -15.01 15.47
CA VAL A 20 -5.43 -15.19 14.13
C VAL A 20 -4.46 -14.76 13.03
N VAL A 21 -3.76 -13.63 13.18
CA VAL A 21 -2.71 -13.20 12.23
C VAL A 21 -1.65 -14.28 12.07
N ALA A 22 -1.15 -14.84 13.18
CA ALA A 22 -0.13 -15.88 13.15
C ALA A 22 -0.60 -17.14 12.41
N GLN A 23 -1.86 -17.53 12.60
CA GLN A 23 -2.40 -18.71 11.93
C GLN A 23 -2.72 -18.44 10.44
N VAL A 24 -3.31 -17.29 10.13
CA VAL A 24 -3.58 -16.87 8.75
C VAL A 24 -2.28 -16.74 7.95
N LEU A 25 -1.22 -16.22 8.56
CA LEU A 25 0.11 -16.15 7.93
C LEU A 25 0.61 -17.53 7.48
N LYS A 26 0.44 -18.57 8.31
CA LYS A 26 0.84 -19.94 7.94
C LYS A 26 0.08 -20.44 6.72
N TYR A 27 -1.26 -20.31 6.73
CA TYR A 27 -2.10 -20.69 5.60
C TYR A 27 -1.83 -19.86 4.35
N PHE A 28 -1.52 -18.58 4.50
CA PHE A 28 -1.15 -17.71 3.40
C PHE A 28 0.15 -18.20 2.74
N ILE A 29 1.16 -18.56 3.53
CA ILE A 29 2.42 -19.14 3.03
C ILE A 29 2.19 -20.50 2.37
N GLU A 30 1.32 -21.35 2.91
CA GLU A 30 0.94 -22.62 2.27
C GLU A 30 0.27 -22.40 0.90
N ASP A 31 -0.71 -21.50 0.82
CA ASP A 31 -1.40 -21.15 -0.42
C ASP A 31 -0.42 -20.54 -1.45
N ILE A 32 0.57 -19.74 -1.02
CA ILE A 32 1.65 -19.22 -1.87
C ILE A 32 2.51 -20.36 -2.46
N LYS A 33 2.88 -21.34 -1.62
CA LYS A 33 3.67 -22.50 -2.06
C LYS A 33 2.91 -23.35 -3.07
N VAL A 34 1.62 -23.57 -2.85
CA VAL A 34 0.73 -24.26 -3.81
C VAL A 34 0.63 -23.49 -5.12
N ALA A 35 0.52 -22.16 -5.06
CA ALA A 35 0.49 -21.29 -6.23
C ALA A 35 1.87 -21.12 -6.92
N ARG A 36 2.94 -21.70 -6.37
CA ARG A 36 4.32 -21.60 -6.87
C ARG A 36 4.83 -20.15 -7.01
N ILE A 37 4.37 -19.27 -6.14
CA ILE A 37 4.79 -17.86 -6.10
C ILE A 37 6.03 -17.73 -5.21
N LYS A 38 7.04 -16.95 -5.64
CA LYS A 38 8.21 -16.65 -4.80
C LYS A 38 7.82 -15.63 -3.74
N TYR A 39 8.22 -15.86 -2.49
CA TYR A 39 7.95 -14.95 -1.39
C TYR A 39 9.18 -14.71 -0.52
N THR A 40 9.24 -13.54 0.10
CA THR A 40 10.24 -13.16 1.10
C THR A 40 9.52 -12.54 2.29
N LEU A 41 9.76 -13.04 3.49
CA LEU A 41 9.24 -12.41 4.71
C LEU A 41 10.11 -11.19 5.02
N LEU A 42 9.54 -9.98 4.98
CA LEU A 42 10.27 -8.74 5.20
C LEU A 42 10.31 -8.36 6.68
N HIS A 43 9.17 -8.45 7.35
CA HIS A 43 9.05 -8.02 8.74
C HIS A 43 8.04 -8.88 9.50
N ARG A 44 8.29 -9.06 10.79
CA ARG A 44 7.43 -9.81 11.69
C ARG A 44 7.42 -9.12 13.05
N GLU A 45 6.25 -8.65 13.45
CA GLU A 45 6.02 -8.00 14.74
C GLU A 45 5.34 -9.01 15.67
N VAL A 46 6.03 -9.34 16.76
CA VAL A 46 5.52 -10.28 17.77
C VAL A 46 4.39 -9.66 18.58
N GLY A 47 3.37 -10.45 18.87
CA GLY A 47 2.30 -10.02 19.77
C GLY A 47 2.70 -10.19 21.24
N ALA A 48 1.81 -9.75 22.15
CA ALA A 48 2.06 -9.78 23.60
C ALA A 48 2.22 -11.20 24.17
N GLU A 49 1.56 -12.20 23.57
CA GLU A 49 1.59 -13.59 24.03
C GLU A 49 2.43 -14.48 23.09
N ASN A 50 2.99 -15.54 23.64
CA ASN A 50 3.80 -16.50 22.89
C ASN A 50 3.02 -17.11 21.72
N GLY A 51 3.62 -17.09 20.54
CA GLY A 51 3.03 -17.62 19.32
C GLY A 51 1.99 -16.70 18.64
N THR A 52 1.80 -15.48 19.15
CA THR A 52 0.93 -14.46 18.52
C THR A 52 1.73 -13.44 17.72
N LEU A 53 1.11 -12.84 16.71
CA LEU A 53 1.72 -11.80 15.86
C LEU A 53 0.81 -10.60 15.73
N GLN A 54 1.36 -9.41 15.95
CA GLN A 54 0.61 -8.17 15.75
C GLN A 54 0.54 -7.80 14.26
N SER A 55 1.66 -7.96 13.56
CA SER A 55 1.80 -7.60 12.16
C SER A 55 2.83 -8.51 11.48
N ALA A 56 2.63 -8.80 10.20
CA ALA A 56 3.62 -9.46 9.35
C ALA A 56 3.58 -8.86 7.95
N THR A 57 4.76 -8.60 7.39
CA THR A 57 4.93 -8.02 6.05
C THR A 57 5.68 -9.00 5.16
N ILE A 58 5.10 -9.33 4.00
CA ILE A 58 5.60 -10.33 3.07
C ILE A 58 5.69 -9.72 1.69
N GLN A 59 6.83 -9.89 1.02
CA GLN A 59 7.01 -9.54 -0.38
C GLN A 59 6.70 -10.75 -1.25
N LEU A 60 5.89 -10.55 -2.27
CA LEU A 60 5.58 -11.53 -3.30
C LEU A 60 6.22 -11.12 -4.62
N LYS A 61 6.83 -12.08 -5.30
CA LYS A 61 7.44 -11.92 -6.63
C LYS A 61 6.89 -12.99 -7.56
N GLY A 62 6.25 -12.57 -8.64
CA GLY A 62 5.69 -13.50 -9.62
C GLY A 62 4.84 -12.82 -10.69
N ASN A 63 4.29 -13.64 -11.58
CA ASN A 63 3.29 -13.23 -12.56
C ASN A 63 1.92 -13.72 -12.05
N GLY A 64 0.84 -12.94 -12.27
CA GLY A 64 -0.50 -13.34 -11.83
C GLY A 64 -0.78 -13.17 -10.32
N LEU A 65 -0.12 -12.21 -9.66
CA LEU A 65 -0.35 -11.94 -8.23
C LEU A 65 -1.76 -11.39 -7.94
N GLU A 66 -2.33 -10.60 -8.85
CA GLU A 66 -3.64 -9.95 -8.67
C GLU A 66 -4.81 -10.92 -8.42
N PRO A 67 -5.04 -11.97 -9.24
CA PRO A 67 -6.12 -12.92 -8.97
C PRO A 67 -5.92 -13.68 -7.66
N PHE A 68 -4.69 -14.02 -7.31
CA PHE A 68 -4.38 -14.67 -6.03
C PHE A 68 -4.71 -13.75 -4.85
N LEU A 69 -4.29 -12.49 -4.92
CA LEU A 69 -4.46 -11.52 -3.84
C LEU A 69 -5.90 -11.04 -3.67
N LYS A 70 -6.70 -11.03 -4.74
CA LYS A 70 -8.11 -10.62 -4.69
C LYS A 70 -8.90 -11.38 -3.63
N ASP A 71 -8.60 -12.66 -3.44
CA ASP A 71 -9.30 -13.47 -2.44
C ASP A 71 -8.79 -13.24 -1.01
N TRP A 72 -7.63 -12.62 -0.84
CA TRP A 72 -6.97 -12.44 0.45
C TRP A 72 -7.05 -11.01 0.97
N LEU A 73 -7.06 -10.01 0.09
CA LEU A 73 -7.11 -8.60 0.43
C LEU A 73 -8.45 -8.24 1.11
N GLY A 74 -8.37 -7.35 2.10
CA GLY A 74 -9.49 -6.90 2.91
C GLY A 74 -9.55 -7.55 4.29
N THR A 75 -10.75 -7.58 4.86
CA THR A 75 -10.97 -8.10 6.21
C THR A 75 -11.16 -9.61 6.19
N ILE A 76 -10.45 -10.31 7.08
CA ILE A 76 -10.66 -11.73 7.34
C ILE A 76 -11.33 -11.89 8.70
N GLN A 77 -12.39 -12.70 8.75
CA GLN A 77 -13.08 -13.04 9.98
C GLN A 77 -12.67 -14.44 10.46
N TRP A 78 -12.36 -14.56 11.74
CA TRP A 78 -12.29 -15.84 12.43
C TRP A 78 -13.47 -15.96 13.41
N ILE A 79 -14.20 -17.07 13.33
CA ILE A 79 -15.28 -17.42 14.24
C ILE A 79 -14.82 -18.58 15.13
N GLY A 80 -14.48 -18.27 16.37
CA GLY A 80 -14.03 -19.25 17.33
C GLY A 80 -14.03 -18.74 18.76
N LYS A 81 -14.09 -19.66 19.72
CA LYS A 81 -14.00 -19.34 21.14
C LYS A 81 -12.56 -18.94 21.47
N SER A 82 -12.39 -17.87 22.23
CA SER A 82 -11.07 -17.46 22.70
C SER A 82 -10.46 -18.52 23.61
N SER A 83 -9.21 -18.92 23.34
CA SER A 83 -8.37 -19.71 24.24
C SER A 83 -7.76 -18.88 25.37
N PHE A 84 -7.55 -17.57 25.12
CA PHE A 84 -6.92 -16.64 26.05
C PHE A 84 -7.89 -16.15 27.14
N ARG A 85 -9.17 -15.95 26.79
CA ARG A 85 -10.20 -15.44 27.70
C ARG A 85 -11.32 -16.46 27.90
N LYS A 86 -11.16 -17.33 28.90
CA LYS A 86 -12.06 -18.47 29.19
C LYS A 86 -13.54 -18.10 29.32
N PHE A 87 -13.86 -16.94 29.90
CA PHE A 87 -15.25 -16.53 30.20
C PHE A 87 -15.87 -15.59 29.16
N ASN A 88 -15.13 -15.23 28.10
CA ASN A 88 -15.65 -14.28 27.11
C ASN A 88 -16.59 -14.98 26.11
N LYS A 89 -17.80 -14.45 25.97
CA LYS A 89 -18.82 -14.98 25.03
C LYS A 89 -18.55 -14.60 23.57
N ARG A 90 -17.66 -13.64 23.30
CA ARG A 90 -17.34 -13.18 21.94
C ARG A 90 -16.68 -14.28 21.13
N LYS A 91 -17.15 -14.44 19.88
CA LYS A 91 -16.61 -15.44 18.94
C LYS A 91 -16.11 -14.86 17.61
N ASN A 92 -16.48 -13.62 17.27
CA ASN A 92 -16.11 -12.97 16.01
C ASN A 92 -14.88 -12.08 16.20
N TRP A 93 -13.81 -12.43 15.51
CA TRP A 93 -12.53 -11.74 15.51
C TRP A 93 -12.17 -11.38 14.07
N PHE A 94 -11.55 -10.22 13.88
CA PHE A 94 -11.26 -9.69 12.55
C PHE A 94 -9.80 -9.28 12.46
N ILE A 95 -9.18 -9.55 11.32
CA ILE A 95 -7.83 -9.12 10.96
C ILE A 95 -7.87 -8.46 9.56
N GLY A 96 -6.89 -7.63 9.25
CA GLY A 96 -6.78 -6.94 7.97
C GLY A 96 -5.62 -7.50 7.16
N ILE A 97 -5.84 -7.67 5.85
CA ILE A 97 -4.78 -7.90 4.87
C ILE A 97 -4.82 -6.77 3.86
N HIS A 98 -3.72 -6.02 3.79
CA HIS A 98 -3.58 -4.84 2.94
C HIS A 98 -2.39 -4.99 2.00
N GLU A 99 -2.53 -4.48 0.80
CA GLU A 99 -1.41 -4.26 -0.10
C GLU A 99 -0.71 -2.95 0.32
N ILE A 100 0.60 -3.00 0.50
CA ILE A 100 1.43 -1.81 0.69
C ILE A 100 1.97 -1.43 -0.68
N GLU A 101 1.71 -0.18 -1.07
CA GLU A 101 2.34 0.41 -2.24
C GLU A 101 3.82 0.68 -1.96
N GLU A 102 4.67 0.25 -2.88
CA GLU A 102 6.10 0.58 -2.85
C GLU A 102 6.29 1.89 -3.62
N THR A 103 6.68 2.96 -2.92
CA THR A 103 7.08 4.20 -3.61
C THR A 103 8.56 4.13 -3.96
N GLU A 104 8.84 4.26 -5.25
CA GLU A 104 10.21 4.42 -5.71
C GLU A 104 10.74 5.80 -5.32
N LYS A 105 11.92 5.83 -4.68
CA LYS A 105 12.61 7.09 -4.39
C LYS A 105 12.98 7.75 -5.71
N MET A 106 12.49 8.97 -5.95
CA MET A 106 12.88 9.74 -7.12
C MET A 106 14.33 10.21 -6.96
N LEU A 107 15.22 9.67 -7.81
CA LEU A 107 16.61 10.07 -7.89
C LEU A 107 16.78 11.14 -8.96
N LEU A 108 17.40 12.25 -8.59
CA LEU A 108 17.70 13.34 -9.51
C LEU A 108 18.89 12.94 -10.39
N LYS A 109 18.63 12.70 -11.68
CA LYS A 109 19.67 12.47 -12.70
C LYS A 109 19.83 13.74 -13.53
N GLU A 110 21.06 14.12 -13.83
CA GLU A 110 21.34 15.36 -14.59
C GLU A 110 20.65 15.38 -15.97
N ASN A 111 20.55 14.22 -16.62
CA ASN A 111 19.90 14.06 -17.93
C ASN A 111 18.38 14.35 -17.90
N GLU A 112 17.77 14.34 -16.72
CA GLU A 112 16.33 14.53 -16.53
C GLU A 112 15.99 15.97 -16.14
N ILE A 113 16.98 16.88 -16.17
CA ILE A 113 16.85 18.29 -15.79
C ILE A 113 16.91 19.17 -17.02
N LYS A 114 15.85 19.94 -17.24
CA LYS A 114 15.82 20.98 -18.26
C LYS A 114 16.23 22.30 -17.64
N PHE A 115 17.30 22.90 -18.18
CA PHE A 115 17.75 24.24 -17.81
C PHE A 115 17.26 25.25 -18.84
N GLN A 116 16.65 26.32 -18.36
CA GLN A 116 16.25 27.47 -19.16
C GLN A 116 16.95 28.71 -18.59
N ALA A 117 17.74 29.38 -19.41
CA ALA A 117 18.30 30.67 -19.07
C ALA A 117 17.25 31.75 -19.32
N ILE A 118 16.99 32.58 -18.31
CA ILE A 118 16.05 33.68 -18.40
C ILE A 118 16.72 34.98 -17.95
N ARG A 119 16.11 36.10 -18.31
CA ARG A 119 16.49 37.40 -17.77
C ARG A 119 16.06 37.49 -16.31
N SER A 120 16.96 38.01 -15.48
CA SER A 120 16.69 38.23 -14.07
C SER A 120 15.63 39.33 -13.91
N SER A 121 14.64 39.11 -13.05
CA SER A 121 13.61 40.10 -12.73
C SER A 121 14.04 40.95 -11.54
N GLY A 122 14.23 42.26 -11.71
CA GLY A 122 14.55 43.17 -10.60
C GLY A 122 14.86 44.59 -11.07
N ALA A 123 14.83 45.55 -10.15
CA ALA A 123 15.28 46.92 -10.41
C ALA A 123 16.80 46.89 -10.67
N GLY A 124 17.22 47.03 -11.93
CA GLY A 124 18.63 46.93 -12.29
C GLY A 124 18.97 47.57 -13.63
N GLY A 125 20.22 48.03 -13.74
CA GLY A 125 20.75 48.72 -14.92
C GLY A 125 20.95 47.84 -16.15
N GLN A 126 21.73 48.31 -17.14
CA GLN A 126 21.86 47.66 -18.46
C GLN A 126 22.18 46.16 -18.41
N HIS A 127 22.94 45.70 -17.41
CA HIS A 127 23.32 44.29 -17.26
C HIS A 127 22.12 43.37 -17.02
N VAL A 128 21.13 43.80 -16.23
CA VAL A 128 19.91 43.02 -15.94
C VAL A 128 19.02 42.91 -17.18
N ASN A 129 18.97 43.97 -17.99
CA ASN A 129 18.14 44.02 -19.20
C ASN A 129 18.79 43.28 -20.39
N LYS A 130 20.12 43.20 -20.46
CA LYS A 130 20.84 42.60 -21.59
C LYS A 130 21.23 41.13 -21.36
N VAL A 131 21.57 40.73 -20.13
CA VAL A 131 22.18 39.41 -19.84
C VAL A 131 21.17 38.45 -19.21
N SER A 132 21.06 37.24 -19.76
CA SER A 132 20.21 36.17 -19.21
C SER A 132 20.96 35.36 -18.15
N SER A 133 21.18 35.96 -16.97
CA SER A 133 21.92 35.32 -15.88
C SER A 133 21.08 34.39 -14.99
N ALA A 134 19.76 34.57 -14.92
CA ALA A 134 18.88 33.73 -14.13
C ALA A 134 18.66 32.36 -14.79
N ILE A 135 18.50 31.33 -13.97
CA ILE A 135 18.30 29.96 -14.44
C ILE A 135 17.06 29.37 -13.81
N ARG A 136 16.18 28.84 -14.65
CA ARG A 136 15.11 27.92 -14.26
C ARG A 136 15.57 26.50 -14.53
N ALA A 137 15.60 25.67 -13.49
CA ALA A 137 15.85 24.24 -13.59
C ALA A 137 14.54 23.49 -13.33
N ILE A 138 14.17 22.57 -14.22
CA ILE A 138 12.93 21.79 -14.17
C ILE A 138 13.29 20.31 -14.19
N HIS A 139 12.87 19.57 -13.17
CA HIS A 139 12.96 18.12 -13.18
C HIS A 139 11.78 17.55 -13.99
N THR A 140 12.09 16.91 -15.11
CA THR A 140 11.09 16.50 -16.10
C THR A 140 10.11 15.46 -15.57
N LYS A 141 10.54 14.55 -14.69
CA LYS A 141 9.66 13.49 -14.15
C LYS A 141 8.68 13.98 -13.10
N THR A 142 9.15 14.82 -12.17
CA THR A 142 8.29 15.31 -11.07
C THR A 142 7.61 16.63 -11.40
N GLY A 143 8.02 17.34 -12.46
CA GLY A 143 7.55 18.68 -12.79
C GLY A 143 8.04 19.76 -11.82
N ILE A 144 8.84 19.41 -10.81
CA ILE A 144 9.35 20.36 -9.81
C ILE A 144 10.31 21.32 -10.50
N GLN A 145 10.08 22.61 -10.27
CA GLN A 145 10.92 23.68 -10.80
C GLN A 145 11.50 24.57 -9.72
N VAL A 146 12.70 25.08 -10.00
CA VAL A 146 13.39 26.07 -9.19
C VAL A 146 13.87 27.19 -10.10
N LEU A 147 13.70 28.43 -9.63
CA LEU A 147 14.28 29.61 -10.24
C LEU A 147 15.41 30.13 -9.34
N VAL A 148 16.57 30.42 -9.94
CA VAL A 148 17.73 30.98 -9.23
C VAL A 148 18.27 32.20 -9.97
N MET A 149 18.47 33.28 -9.22
CA MET A 149 18.97 34.56 -9.73
C MET A 149 19.94 35.23 -8.74
N ASP A 150 20.53 34.45 -7.84
CA ASP A 150 21.31 34.96 -6.69
C ASP A 150 22.63 35.62 -7.11
N SER A 151 23.26 35.16 -8.19
CA SER A 151 24.52 35.68 -8.72
C SER A 151 24.35 36.34 -10.08
N ARG A 152 25.27 37.25 -10.41
CA ARG A 152 25.42 37.80 -11.77
C ARG A 152 25.92 36.77 -12.80
N SER A 153 26.51 35.65 -12.34
CA SER A 153 27.05 34.59 -13.19
C SER A 153 26.04 33.47 -13.44
N GLN A 154 25.78 33.18 -14.72
CA GLN A 154 24.92 32.09 -15.16
C GLN A 154 25.42 30.72 -14.65
N HIS A 155 26.73 30.44 -14.74
CA HIS A 155 27.29 29.17 -14.30
C HIS A 155 27.12 28.94 -12.78
N GLN A 156 27.26 30.01 -11.99
CA GLN A 156 27.06 29.94 -10.54
C GLN A 156 25.59 29.69 -10.21
N ASN A 157 24.67 30.39 -10.89
CA ASN A 157 23.24 30.14 -10.75
C ASN A 157 22.86 28.72 -11.17
N LYS A 158 23.56 28.09 -12.13
CA LYS A 158 23.28 26.71 -12.56
C LYS A 158 23.61 25.72 -11.45
N LYS A 159 24.77 25.90 -10.80
CA LYS A 159 25.19 25.07 -9.66
C LYS A 159 24.23 25.21 -8.48
N ILE A 160 23.81 26.44 -8.17
CA ILE A 160 22.85 26.71 -7.09
C ILE A 160 21.47 26.12 -7.44
N ALA A 161 21.03 26.23 -8.70
CA ALA A 161 19.76 25.67 -9.16
C ALA A 161 19.73 24.14 -9.02
N LEU A 162 20.84 23.46 -9.35
CA LEU A 162 20.99 22.02 -9.13
C LEU A 162 20.83 21.66 -7.65
N LYS A 163 21.56 22.35 -6.76
CA LYS A 163 21.50 22.09 -5.32
C LYS A 163 20.08 22.30 -4.75
N ARG A 164 19.44 23.42 -5.08
CA ARG A 164 18.07 23.72 -4.64
C ARG A 164 17.05 22.75 -5.23
N LEU A 165 17.23 22.31 -6.48
CA LEU A 165 16.35 21.34 -7.10
C LEU A 165 16.47 19.98 -6.41
N GLN A 166 17.69 19.57 -6.05
CA GLN A 166 17.94 18.36 -5.25
C GLN A 166 17.25 18.44 -3.88
N GLU A 167 17.44 19.54 -3.15
CA GLU A 167 16.77 19.75 -1.87
C GLU A 167 15.24 19.65 -2.01
N LYS A 168 14.65 20.25 -3.05
CA LYS A 168 13.20 20.12 -3.30
C LYS A 168 12.76 18.69 -3.62
N VAL A 169 13.51 17.96 -4.44
CA VAL A 169 13.20 16.56 -4.76
C VAL A 169 13.31 15.67 -3.52
N ASP A 170 14.30 15.92 -2.67
CA ASP A 170 14.43 15.20 -1.40
C ASP A 170 13.28 15.52 -0.45
N THR A 171 12.85 16.78 -0.35
CA THR A 171 11.65 17.13 0.44
C THR A 171 10.39 16.45 -0.10
N TYR A 172 10.23 16.38 -1.42
CA TYR A 172 9.12 15.68 -2.06
C TYR A 172 9.14 14.17 -1.74
N ASN A 173 10.29 13.52 -1.86
CA ASN A 173 10.45 12.11 -1.49
C ASN A 173 10.09 11.87 -0.01
N ASN A 174 10.55 12.74 0.89
CA ASN A 174 10.24 12.64 2.32
C ASN A 174 8.74 12.81 2.60
N GLU A 175 8.06 13.69 1.87
CA GLU A 175 6.61 13.87 1.98
C GLU A 175 5.85 12.63 1.51
N GLN A 176 6.24 12.03 0.38
CA GLN A 176 5.66 10.77 -0.08
C GLN A 176 5.87 9.64 0.95
N LEU A 177 7.06 9.54 1.54
CA LEU A 177 7.34 8.58 2.61
C LEU A 177 6.44 8.81 3.84
N LYS A 178 6.21 10.07 4.25
CA LYS A 178 5.30 10.38 5.36
C LYS A 178 3.88 9.94 5.06
N ILE A 179 3.39 10.20 3.84
CA ILE A 179 2.05 9.76 3.40
C ILE A 179 1.94 8.24 3.45
N LEU A 180 2.94 7.51 2.95
CA LEU A 180 2.97 6.05 3.02
C LEU A 180 2.93 5.53 4.45
N VAL A 181 3.76 6.08 5.33
CA VAL A 181 3.79 5.70 6.75
C VAL A 181 2.42 5.98 7.39
N GLN A 182 1.83 7.14 7.10
CA GLN A 182 0.50 7.48 7.60
C GLN A 182 -0.59 6.53 7.07
N HIS A 183 -0.52 6.13 5.80
CA HIS A 183 -1.42 5.15 5.22
C HIS A 183 -1.25 3.77 5.87
N GLN A 184 0.00 3.32 6.06
CA GLN A 184 0.30 2.09 6.78
C GLN A 184 -0.24 2.13 8.21
N TRP A 185 -0.06 3.24 8.93
CA TRP A 185 -0.64 3.45 10.26
C TRP A 185 -2.17 3.42 10.22
N GLY A 186 -2.77 4.01 9.18
CA GLY A 186 -4.20 3.94 8.89
C GLY A 186 -4.71 2.51 8.77
N ASN A 187 -3.96 1.62 8.12
CA ASN A 187 -4.31 0.19 8.01
C ASN A 187 -4.42 -0.50 9.39
N HIS A 188 -3.63 -0.08 10.38
CA HIS A 188 -3.74 -0.60 11.75
C HIS A 188 -4.95 -0.05 12.51
N LEU A 189 -5.43 1.15 12.16
CA LEU A 189 -6.53 1.85 12.84
C LEU A 189 -7.89 1.50 12.26
N ASN A 190 -7.99 1.47 10.93
CA ASN A 190 -9.25 1.42 10.18
C ASN A 190 -9.58 0.00 9.73
N LEU A 191 -9.61 -0.93 10.68
CA LEU A 191 -10.02 -2.30 10.40
C LEU A 191 -11.55 -2.36 10.33
N GLU A 192 -12.09 -2.53 9.13
CA GLU A 192 -13.54 -2.66 8.90
C GLU A 192 -14.07 -3.93 9.56
N ARG A 193 -14.99 -3.75 10.52
CA ARG A 193 -15.62 -4.85 11.26
C ARG A 193 -16.93 -5.22 10.56
N GLY A 194 -16.83 -5.94 9.45
CA GLY A 194 -17.96 -6.33 8.61
C GLY A 194 -17.48 -6.77 7.23
N ASN A 195 -18.37 -7.40 6.44
CA ASN A 195 -18.11 -7.86 5.07
C ASN A 195 -16.74 -8.58 4.87
N PRO A 196 -16.49 -9.70 5.58
CA PRO A 196 -15.22 -10.39 5.47
C PRO A 196 -15.03 -11.02 4.08
N THR A 197 -13.86 -10.81 3.49
CA THR A 197 -13.44 -11.48 2.24
C THR A 197 -13.35 -13.00 2.46
N ARG A 198 -12.84 -13.42 3.62
CA ARG A 198 -12.74 -14.84 4.00
C ARG A 198 -13.16 -15.06 5.46
N VAL A 199 -13.79 -16.21 5.70
CA VAL A 199 -14.23 -16.64 7.03
C VAL A 199 -13.56 -17.97 7.40
N PHE A 200 -12.85 -17.98 8.52
CA PHE A 200 -12.27 -19.18 9.13
C PHE A 200 -13.08 -19.55 10.37
N THR A 201 -13.27 -20.85 10.63
CA THR A 201 -14.02 -21.30 11.81
C THR A 201 -13.39 -22.47 12.53
N GLY A 202 -13.68 -22.53 13.84
CA GLY A 202 -13.18 -23.59 14.72
C GLY A 202 -11.78 -23.32 15.26
N SER A 203 -11.32 -24.20 16.16
CA SER A 203 -9.97 -24.20 16.72
C SER A 203 -8.90 -24.50 15.67
N ASP A 204 -9.23 -25.36 14.71
CA ASP A 204 -8.28 -25.92 13.75
C ASP A 204 -8.12 -25.05 12.50
N PHE A 205 -8.80 -23.89 12.42
CA PHE A 205 -8.82 -23.02 11.23
C PHE A 205 -9.16 -23.76 9.93
N LYS A 206 -10.10 -24.72 9.99
CA LYS A 206 -10.55 -25.40 8.78
C LYS A 206 -11.15 -24.35 7.84
N LYS A 207 -10.70 -24.32 6.58
CA LYS A 207 -11.33 -23.54 5.51
C LYS A 207 -12.81 -23.93 5.50
N GLN A 208 -13.71 -22.97 5.70
CA GLN A 208 -15.13 -23.27 5.50
C GLN A 208 -15.34 -23.65 4.04
N LYS A 209 -16.06 -24.75 3.81
CA LYS A 209 -16.59 -25.02 2.48
C LYS A 209 -17.46 -23.82 2.10
N ILE A 210 -17.19 -23.22 0.95
CA ILE A 210 -18.06 -22.18 0.37
C ILE A 210 -19.43 -22.81 0.21
N ASN A 211 -20.38 -22.42 1.07
CA ASN A 211 -21.77 -22.83 0.93
C ASN A 211 -22.35 -22.05 -0.24
N LYS A 212 -22.22 -22.59 -1.45
CA LYS A 212 -22.80 -21.99 -2.66
C LYS A 212 -24.33 -22.10 -2.54
N SER A 213 -24.96 -21.06 -1.99
CA SER A 213 -26.42 -20.95 -1.95
C SER A 213 -26.92 -20.43 -3.29
N TYR A 214 -27.39 -21.32 -4.15
CA TYR A 214 -28.03 -20.98 -5.41
C TYR A 214 -29.48 -20.51 -5.24
N LYS A 215 -29.91 -20.16 -4.02
CA LYS A 215 -31.31 -19.80 -3.74
C LYS A 215 -31.71 -18.53 -4.49
N SER A 216 -30.87 -17.49 -4.46
CA SER A 216 -31.08 -16.23 -5.19
C SER A 216 -31.14 -16.45 -6.71
N LYS A 217 -30.10 -17.10 -7.28
CA LYS A 217 -30.07 -17.47 -8.71
C LYS A 217 -31.28 -18.31 -9.15
N ARG A 218 -31.69 -19.31 -8.36
CA ARG A 218 -32.90 -20.11 -8.67
C ARG A 218 -34.17 -19.27 -8.65
N GLN A 219 -34.27 -18.30 -7.76
CA GLN A 219 -35.44 -17.44 -7.65
C GLN A 219 -35.51 -16.46 -8.84
N GLU A 220 -34.38 -15.94 -9.28
CA GLU A 220 -34.24 -15.12 -10.48
C GLU A 220 -34.60 -15.92 -11.75
N SER A 221 -34.04 -17.13 -11.93
CA SER A 221 -34.41 -18.00 -13.06
C SER A 221 -35.89 -18.37 -13.06
N ARG A 222 -36.50 -18.61 -11.88
CA ARG A 222 -37.93 -18.91 -11.76
C ARG A 222 -38.82 -17.72 -12.12
N ASN A 223 -38.38 -16.50 -11.79
CA ASN A 223 -39.10 -15.29 -12.17
C ASN A 223 -39.01 -15.04 -13.68
N ASN A 224 -37.85 -15.27 -14.30
CA ASN A 224 -37.67 -15.14 -15.75
C ASN A 224 -38.55 -16.15 -16.52
N LEU A 225 -38.58 -17.41 -16.09
CA LEU A 225 -39.47 -18.44 -16.67
C LEU A 225 -40.96 -18.11 -16.55
N ARG A 226 -41.37 -17.32 -15.55
CA ARG A 226 -42.76 -16.86 -15.41
C ARG A 226 -43.10 -15.68 -16.32
N GLN A 227 -42.08 -14.96 -16.79
CA GLN A 227 -42.24 -13.80 -17.68
C GLN A 227 -42.20 -14.20 -19.16
N GLU A 228 -41.62 -15.36 -19.50
CA GLU A 228 -41.76 -15.96 -20.82
C GLU A 228 -43.22 -16.38 -21.04
N LYS A 229 -43.95 -15.59 -21.83
CA LYS A 229 -45.24 -16.01 -22.38
C LYS A 229 -44.97 -17.05 -23.46
N TRP A 230 -45.71 -18.16 -23.39
CA TRP A 230 -45.73 -19.14 -24.45
C TRP A 230 -46.69 -18.65 -25.53
N ASP A 231 -46.16 -18.41 -26.73
CA ASP A 231 -46.94 -18.14 -27.94
C ASP A 231 -47.55 -19.44 -28.47
#